data_AF-A0A094GTS5-F1
#
_entry.id   AF-A0A094GTS5-F1
#
_cell.length_a   1.000
_cell.length_b   1.000
_cell.length_c   1.000
_cell.angle_alpha   90.00
_cell.angle_beta   90.00
_cell.angle_gamma   90.00
#
_symmetry.space_group_name_H-M   'P 1'
#
loop_
_entity.id
_entity.type
_entity.pdbx_description
1 polymer ?
#
loop_
_entity_poly.entity_id
_entity_poly.type
_entity_poly.pdbx_seq_one_letter_code
_entity_poly.pdbx_strand_id
1 'polypeptide(L)'
;MMRDFTVLTLLAIWCFAGFFLSMKWLLDVSNHNGSRDGPDPATISKWMLWIWFGLDGTGIERSVDFHLVLGPSLMIAFAFLGNTLFLTILVSMLTNTFSKIVANATAEIHFRRAVLTFEGVKSDSIFAYRPPFNVVALLILLPLKLLLSPRWFHSVNVAMIRIHNAPILLLIGFYERHQLWRAPNGQPRGPSKRSKLFPWTFSGFSPHGDIQAVFETDPPEAILGKTVEVDLLT
;
A
#
# COMPACT_ATOMS: atom_id res chain seq x y z
N MET A 1 -13.09 -6.13 -5.92
CA MET A 1 -11.98 -5.66 -6.79
C MET A 1 -11.54 -6.75 -7.74
N MET A 2 -10.84 -7.79 -7.28
CA MET A 2 -10.35 -8.85 -8.19
C MET A 2 -11.49 -9.53 -8.96
N ARG A 3 -12.62 -9.85 -8.31
CA ARG A 3 -13.76 -10.49 -8.97
C ARG A 3 -14.36 -9.65 -10.12
N ASP A 4 -14.62 -8.38 -9.87
CA ASP A 4 -15.29 -7.52 -10.86
C ASP A 4 -14.33 -7.20 -12.01
N PHE A 5 -13.04 -7.02 -11.69
CA PHE A 5 -11.97 -6.87 -12.67
C PHE A 5 -11.78 -8.14 -13.54
N THR A 6 -11.78 -9.34 -12.95
CA THR A 6 -11.62 -10.58 -13.72
C THR A 6 -12.80 -10.85 -14.63
N VAL A 7 -14.03 -10.59 -14.17
CA VAL A 7 -15.24 -10.75 -15.01
C VAL A 7 -15.20 -9.81 -16.21
N LEU A 8 -14.89 -8.52 -16.00
CA LEU A 8 -14.77 -7.56 -17.11
C LEU A 8 -13.62 -7.91 -18.07
N THR A 9 -12.50 -8.39 -17.55
CA THR A 9 -11.36 -8.81 -18.39
C THR A 9 -11.71 -10.04 -19.23
N LEU A 10 -12.43 -11.02 -18.66
CA LEU A 10 -12.90 -12.17 -19.42
C LEU A 10 -13.93 -11.78 -20.48
N LEU A 11 -14.82 -10.82 -20.18
CA LEU A 11 -15.79 -10.30 -21.16
C LEU A 11 -15.08 -9.55 -22.29
N ALA A 12 -14.04 -8.77 -21.98
CA ALA A 12 -13.20 -8.11 -22.96
C ALA A 12 -12.49 -9.11 -23.89
N ILE A 13 -11.92 -10.19 -23.34
CA ILE A 13 -11.30 -11.27 -24.12
C ILE A 13 -12.33 -11.99 -24.99
N TRP A 14 -13.52 -12.28 -24.45
CA TRP A 14 -14.62 -12.89 -25.19
C TRP A 14 -15.08 -12.02 -26.36
N CYS A 15 -15.19 -10.71 -26.13
CA CYS A 15 -15.51 -9.73 -27.15
C CYS A 15 -14.42 -9.67 -28.24
N PHE A 16 -13.15 -9.60 -27.83
CA PHE A 16 -12.00 -9.63 -28.75
C PHE A 16 -12.01 -10.87 -29.63
N ALA A 17 -12.23 -12.06 -29.03
CA ALA A 17 -12.34 -13.32 -29.76
C ALA A 17 -13.52 -13.32 -30.76
N GLY A 18 -14.67 -12.76 -30.39
CA GLY A 18 -15.84 -12.63 -31.26
C GLY A 18 -15.58 -11.75 -32.49
N PHE A 19 -15.00 -10.56 -32.30
CA PHE A 19 -14.63 -9.67 -33.40
C PHE A 19 -13.52 -10.27 -34.29
N PHE A 20 -12.53 -10.94 -33.68
CA PHE A 20 -11.47 -11.63 -34.40
C PHE A 20 -12.02 -12.77 -35.27
N LEU A 21 -12.92 -13.60 -34.72
CA LEU A 21 -13.57 -14.66 -35.47
C LEU A 21 -14.39 -14.09 -36.64
N SER A 22 -15.14 -13.01 -36.41
CA SER A 22 -15.93 -12.36 -37.45
C SER A 22 -15.06 -11.84 -38.60
N MET A 23 -13.91 -11.22 -38.31
CA MET A 23 -12.95 -10.83 -39.34
C MET A 23 -12.36 -12.03 -40.09
N LYS A 24 -12.01 -13.11 -39.38
CA LYS A 24 -11.49 -14.33 -40.00
C LYS A 24 -12.50 -14.94 -40.98
N TRP A 25 -13.77 -14.97 -40.61
CA TRP A 25 -14.84 -15.47 -41.46
C TRP A 25 -15.08 -14.55 -42.67
N LEU A 26 -15.01 -13.23 -42.47
CA LEU A 26 -15.13 -12.26 -43.56
C LEU A 26 -14.01 -12.42 -44.60
N LEU A 27 -12.77 -12.62 -44.13
CA LEU A 27 -11.62 -12.88 -45.01
C LEU A 27 -11.78 -14.19 -45.80
N ASP A 28 -12.24 -15.26 -45.15
CA ASP A 28 -12.43 -16.58 -45.78
C ASP A 28 -13.47 -16.54 -46.92
N VAL A 29 -14.58 -15.82 -46.69
CA VAL A 29 -15.61 -15.58 -47.71
C VAL A 29 -15.06 -14.74 -48.87
N SER A 30 -14.25 -13.72 -48.60
CA SER A 30 -13.63 -12.88 -49.64
C SER A 30 -12.62 -13.67 -50.49
N ASN A 31 -11.81 -14.53 -49.87
CA ASN A 31 -10.81 -15.36 -50.57
C ASN A 31 -11.44 -16.41 -51.50
N HIS A 32 -12.66 -16.87 -51.22
CA HIS A 32 -13.40 -17.75 -52.15
C HIS A 32 -13.75 -17.06 -53.47
N ASN A 33 -13.90 -15.72 -53.49
CA ASN A 33 -14.26 -14.95 -54.68
C ASN A 33 -13.05 -14.37 -55.42
N GLY A 34 -11.83 -14.46 -54.88
CA GLY A 34 -10.63 -13.97 -55.54
C GLY A 34 -9.36 -14.53 -54.91
N SER A 35 -8.48 -15.10 -55.73
CA SER A 35 -7.19 -15.67 -55.37
C SER A 35 -6.20 -14.60 -54.86
N ARG A 36 -6.45 -14.06 -53.66
CA ARG A 36 -5.53 -13.16 -52.96
C ARG A 36 -4.96 -13.90 -51.76
N ASP A 37 -3.63 -13.87 -51.62
CA ASP A 37 -2.98 -14.26 -50.37
C ASP A 37 -3.49 -13.34 -49.26
N GLY A 38 -4.45 -13.84 -48.47
CA GLY A 38 -5.01 -13.12 -47.34
C GLY A 38 -3.92 -12.86 -46.28
N PRO A 39 -3.98 -11.72 -45.56
CA PRO A 39 -3.04 -11.44 -44.49
C PRO A 39 -3.10 -12.53 -43.42
N ASP A 40 -1.92 -12.92 -42.92
CA ASP A 40 -1.77 -13.93 -41.88
C ASP A 40 -2.62 -13.60 -40.63
N PRO A 41 -3.30 -14.57 -39.99
CA PRO A 41 -4.17 -14.31 -38.83
C PRO A 41 -3.47 -13.60 -37.67
N ALA A 42 -2.15 -13.80 -37.51
CA ALA A 42 -1.37 -13.08 -36.50
C ALA A 42 -1.25 -11.58 -36.80
N THR A 43 -1.33 -11.18 -38.07
CA THR A 43 -1.32 -9.78 -38.48
C THR A 43 -2.63 -9.08 -38.13
N ILE A 44 -3.76 -9.77 -38.30
CA ILE A 44 -5.09 -9.25 -37.95
C ILE A 44 -5.21 -9.04 -36.44
N SER A 45 -4.78 -10.03 -35.64
CA SER A 45 -4.80 -9.91 -34.17
C SER A 45 -3.88 -8.77 -33.68
N LYS A 46 -2.73 -8.58 -34.33
CA LYS A 46 -1.83 -7.45 -34.06
C LYS A 46 -2.49 -6.09 -34.34
N TRP A 47 -3.16 -5.93 -35.49
CA TRP A 47 -3.88 -4.70 -35.81
C TRP A 47 -5.03 -4.41 -34.83
N MET A 48 -5.80 -5.43 -34.46
CA MET A 48 -6.85 -5.29 -33.45
C MET A 48 -6.29 -4.89 -32.09
N LEU A 49 -5.16 -5.47 -31.69
CA LEU A 49 -4.51 -5.15 -30.41
C LEU A 49 -3.97 -3.72 -30.41
N TRP A 50 -3.39 -3.25 -31.52
CA TRP A 50 -2.95 -1.86 -31.65
C TRP A 50 -4.10 -0.86 -31.55
N ILE A 51 -5.23 -1.14 -32.18
CA ILE A 51 -6.44 -0.30 -32.06
C ILE A 51 -7.00 -0.32 -30.64
N TRP A 52 -7.01 -1.49 -29.99
CA TRP A 52 -7.47 -1.66 -28.60
C TRP A 52 -6.61 -0.88 -27.60
N PHE A 53 -5.31 -0.78 -27.81
CA PHE A 53 -4.44 0.06 -26.99
C PHE A 53 -4.36 1.51 -27.47
N GLY A 54 -5.02 1.85 -28.59
CA GLY A 54 -4.98 3.18 -29.21
C GLY A 54 -3.61 3.58 -29.75
N LEU A 55 -2.74 2.60 -30.04
CA LEU A 55 -1.38 2.81 -30.53
C LEU A 55 -1.34 3.14 -32.03
N ASP A 56 -2.26 2.56 -32.82
CA ASP A 56 -2.27 2.70 -34.28
C ASP A 56 -3.66 2.40 -34.85
N GLY A 57 -4.01 3.07 -35.96
CA GLY A 57 -5.26 2.95 -36.70
C GLY A 57 -5.17 2.08 -37.97
N THR A 58 -3.99 1.54 -38.29
CA THR A 58 -3.74 0.74 -39.52
C THR A 58 -4.72 -0.41 -39.73
N GLY A 59 -5.29 -0.96 -38.65
CA GLY A 59 -6.32 -1.99 -38.74
C GLY A 59 -7.61 -1.53 -39.46
N ILE A 60 -7.97 -0.24 -39.40
CA ILE A 60 -9.13 0.30 -40.11
C ILE A 60 -8.81 0.42 -41.60
N GLU A 61 -7.64 0.97 -41.95
CA GLU A 61 -7.21 1.13 -43.34
C GLU A 61 -7.08 -0.20 -44.07
N ARG A 62 -6.54 -1.23 -43.40
CA ARG A 62 -6.39 -2.58 -43.96
C ARG A 62 -7.65 -3.42 -43.92
N SER A 63 -8.67 -3.01 -43.17
CA SER A 63 -9.94 -3.73 -43.13
C SER A 63 -10.79 -3.58 -44.40
N VAL A 64 -10.50 -2.57 -45.23
CA VAL A 64 -11.15 -2.34 -46.53
C VAL A 64 -10.81 -3.47 -47.52
N ASP A 65 -9.66 -4.12 -47.35
CA ASP A 65 -9.19 -5.24 -48.18
C ASP A 65 -10.03 -6.52 -47.97
N PHE A 66 -10.72 -6.66 -46.83
CA PHE A 66 -11.62 -7.79 -46.57
C PHE A 66 -12.99 -7.59 -47.22
N HIS A 67 -13.59 -6.42 -46.97
CA HIS A 67 -14.86 -6.02 -47.57
C HIS A 67 -14.96 -4.50 -47.48
N LEU A 68 -15.28 -3.84 -48.60
CA LEU A 68 -15.34 -2.38 -48.73
C LEU A 68 -16.10 -1.66 -47.60
N VAL A 69 -17.15 -2.29 -47.07
CA VAL A 69 -18.03 -1.68 -46.06
C VAL A 69 -18.00 -2.41 -44.71
N LEU A 70 -17.93 -3.75 -44.70
CA LEU A 70 -18.17 -4.54 -43.49
C LEU A 70 -16.92 -4.61 -42.60
N GLY A 71 -15.73 -4.71 -43.20
CA GLY A 71 -14.46 -4.73 -42.47
C GLY A 71 -14.23 -3.44 -41.66
N PRO A 72 -14.31 -2.25 -42.30
CA PRO A 72 -14.15 -0.98 -41.62
C PRO A 72 -15.22 -0.75 -40.56
N SER A 73 -16.48 -1.10 -40.83
CA SER A 73 -17.55 -0.96 -39.83
C SER A 73 -17.30 -1.81 -38.58
N LEU A 74 -16.79 -3.05 -38.74
CA LEU A 74 -16.49 -3.93 -37.61
C LEU A 74 -15.31 -3.39 -36.79
N MET A 75 -14.28 -2.88 -37.46
CA MET A 75 -13.10 -2.35 -36.78
C MET A 75 -13.42 -1.08 -35.99
N ILE A 76 -14.24 -0.19 -36.55
CA ILE A 76 -14.71 1.02 -35.86
C ILE A 76 -15.60 0.66 -34.66
N ALA A 77 -16.54 -0.28 -34.83
CA ALA A 77 -17.39 -0.74 -33.73
C ALA A 77 -16.56 -1.36 -32.59
N PHE A 78 -15.55 -2.16 -32.94
CA PHE A 78 -14.61 -2.73 -31.99
C PHE A 78 -13.80 -1.64 -31.25
N ALA A 79 -13.28 -0.64 -31.97
CA ALA A 79 -12.53 0.47 -31.38
C ALA A 79 -13.39 1.29 -30.40
N PHE A 80 -14.65 1.56 -30.76
CA PHE A 80 -15.60 2.26 -29.90
C PHE A 80 -15.93 1.46 -28.64
N LEU A 81 -16.21 0.16 -28.78
CA LEU A 81 -16.50 -0.72 -27.63
C LEU A 81 -15.27 -0.88 -26.73
N GLY A 82 -14.07 -1.09 -27.27
CA GLY A 82 -12.84 -1.26 -26.50
C GLY A 82 -12.43 0.01 -25.77
N ASN A 83 -12.12 1.07 -26.52
CA ASN A 83 -11.45 2.25 -25.98
C ASN A 83 -12.40 3.15 -25.19
N THR A 84 -13.69 3.15 -25.55
CA THR A 84 -14.68 4.02 -24.89
C THR A 84 -15.48 3.25 -23.86
N LEU A 85 -16.16 2.18 -24.24
CA LEU A 85 -17.07 1.47 -23.33
C LEU A 85 -16.31 0.64 -22.29
N PHE A 86 -15.43 -0.27 -22.71
CA PHE A 86 -14.74 -1.19 -21.80
C PHE A 86 -13.80 -0.46 -20.85
N LEU A 87 -12.98 0.47 -21.36
CA LEU A 87 -12.09 1.27 -20.50
C LEU A 87 -12.89 2.10 -19.49
N THR A 88 -13.97 2.77 -19.90
CA THR A 88 -14.77 3.60 -18.97
C THR A 88 -15.43 2.77 -17.88
N ILE A 89 -16.03 1.62 -18.23
CA ILE A 89 -16.64 0.73 -17.23
C ILE A 89 -15.59 0.16 -16.29
N LEU A 90 -14.41 -0.23 -16.81
CA LEU A 90 -13.31 -0.74 -16.00
C LEU A 90 -12.83 0.32 -15.00
N VAL A 91 -12.57 1.54 -15.45
CA VAL A 91 -12.16 2.65 -14.59
C VAL A 91 -13.25 2.99 -13.57
N SER A 92 -14.52 3.02 -13.97
CA SER A 92 -15.65 3.28 -13.09
C SER A 92 -15.80 2.21 -11.99
N MET A 93 -15.70 0.93 -12.34
CA MET A 93 -15.77 -0.17 -11.37
C MET A 93 -14.58 -0.17 -10.40
N LEU A 94 -13.37 0.08 -10.90
CA LEU A 94 -12.18 0.20 -10.04
C LEU A 94 -12.34 1.35 -9.06
N THR A 95 -12.79 2.51 -9.53
CA THR A 95 -13.00 3.70 -8.70
C THR A 95 -14.06 3.44 -7.63
N ASN A 96 -15.23 2.92 -8.02
CA ASN A 96 -16.31 2.59 -7.09
C ASN A 96 -15.85 1.61 -6.01
N THR A 97 -15.11 0.57 -6.42
CA THR A 97 -14.58 -0.42 -5.48
C THR A 97 -13.53 0.17 -4.56
N PHE A 98 -12.61 0.98 -5.09
CA PHE A 98 -11.60 1.67 -4.30
C PHE A 98 -12.24 2.60 -3.25
N SER A 99 -13.28 3.36 -3.63
CA SER A 99 -14.03 4.21 -2.69
C SER A 99 -14.65 3.40 -1.55
N LYS A 100 -15.24 2.22 -1.85
CA LYS A 100 -15.80 1.32 -0.82
C LYS A 100 -14.74 0.74 0.11
N ILE A 101 -13.57 0.41 -0.41
CA ILE A 101 -12.44 -0.08 0.40
C ILE A 101 -11.94 1.04 1.31
N VAL A 102 -11.69 2.23 0.76
CA VAL A 102 -11.21 3.39 1.53
C VAL A 102 -12.17 3.77 2.65
N ALA A 103 -13.49 3.69 2.43
CA ALA A 103 -14.49 3.98 3.46
C ALA A 103 -14.37 3.06 4.70
N ASN A 104 -13.93 1.81 4.53
CA ASN A 104 -13.80 0.83 5.62
C ASN A 104 -12.35 0.59 6.07
N ALA A 105 -11.37 1.11 5.33
CA ALA A 105 -9.95 0.83 5.55
C ALA A 105 -9.46 1.27 6.92
N THR A 106 -9.96 2.39 7.46
CA THR A 106 -9.58 2.89 8.78
C THR A 106 -9.94 1.89 9.89
N ALA A 107 -11.18 1.40 9.90
CA ALA A 107 -11.64 0.40 10.86
C ALA A 107 -10.87 -0.92 10.74
N GLU A 108 -10.61 -1.38 9.52
CA GLU A 108 -9.82 -2.59 9.27
C GLU A 108 -8.37 -2.45 9.74
N ILE A 109 -7.73 -1.30 9.49
CA ILE A 109 -6.37 -1.00 9.97
C ILE A 109 -6.35 -1.00 11.50
N HIS A 110 -7.32 -0.37 12.16
CA HIS A 110 -7.41 -0.37 13.62
C HIS A 110 -7.62 -1.78 14.18
N PHE A 111 -8.51 -2.57 13.59
CA PHE A 111 -8.75 -3.96 13.98
C PHE A 111 -7.48 -4.81 13.80
N ARG A 112 -6.80 -4.70 12.65
CA ARG A 112 -5.57 -5.43 12.39
C ARG A 112 -4.46 -5.05 13.38
N ARG A 113 -4.34 -3.78 13.72
CA ARG A 113 -3.42 -3.32 14.77
C ARG A 113 -3.79 -3.90 16.13
N ALA A 114 -5.07 -3.89 16.50
CA ALA A 114 -5.55 -4.48 17.75
C ALA A 114 -5.22 -5.99 17.82
N VAL A 115 -5.47 -6.74 16.75
CA VAL A 115 -5.11 -8.16 16.64
C VAL A 115 -3.60 -8.35 16.78
N LEU A 116 -2.78 -7.57 16.08
CA LEU A 116 -1.31 -7.64 16.20
C LEU A 116 -0.84 -7.33 17.63
N THR A 117 -1.44 -6.35 18.30
CA THR A 117 -1.11 -6.07 19.72
C THR A 117 -1.55 -7.21 20.64
N PHE A 118 -2.69 -7.84 20.38
CA PHE A 118 -3.18 -8.96 21.16
C PHE A 118 -2.31 -10.21 20.96
N GLU A 119 -1.91 -10.49 19.71
CA GLU A 119 -0.94 -11.53 19.38
C GLU A 119 0.42 -11.25 20.04
N GLY A 120 0.85 -10.00 20.07
CA GLY A 120 2.05 -9.56 20.78
C GLY A 120 1.97 -9.83 22.29
N VAL A 121 0.86 -9.48 22.95
CA VAL A 121 0.65 -9.71 24.39
C VAL A 121 0.50 -11.21 24.72
N LYS A 122 -0.04 -12.00 23.79
CA LYS A 122 -0.16 -13.46 23.94
C LYS A 122 1.15 -14.21 23.65
N SER A 123 2.12 -13.59 22.97
CA SER A 123 3.43 -14.20 22.75
C SER A 123 4.15 -14.43 24.09
N ASP A 124 4.63 -15.65 24.29
CA ASP A 124 5.22 -16.08 25.56
C ASP A 124 6.40 -15.17 25.94
N SER A 125 6.60 -14.91 27.23
CA SER A 125 7.59 -13.96 27.78
C SER A 125 9.03 -14.20 27.31
N ILE A 126 9.29 -15.38 26.74
CA ILE A 126 10.55 -15.78 26.14
C ILE A 126 10.89 -14.97 24.86
N PHE A 127 9.89 -14.37 24.19
CA PHE A 127 10.05 -13.58 22.96
C PHE A 127 9.99 -12.06 23.16
N ALA A 128 9.90 -11.58 24.40
CA ALA A 128 9.86 -10.13 24.72
C ALA A 128 11.20 -9.41 24.45
N TYR A 129 12.23 -10.12 24.00
CA TYR A 129 13.56 -9.57 23.73
C TYR A 129 13.62 -8.93 22.34
N ARG A 130 14.24 -7.74 22.26
CA ARG A 130 14.52 -7.02 21.01
C ARG A 130 15.22 -7.97 20.00
N PRO A 131 14.84 -7.99 18.70
CA PRO A 131 15.49 -8.81 17.68
C PRO A 131 16.88 -8.22 17.34
N PRO A 132 17.91 -8.49 18.16
CA PRO A 132 18.85 -9.61 18.00
C PRO A 132 19.10 -10.46 19.27
N PHE A 133 18.64 -10.00 20.44
CA PHE A 133 18.83 -10.68 21.74
C PHE A 133 17.81 -11.79 21.99
N ASN A 134 16.73 -11.82 21.22
CA ASN A 134 15.73 -12.88 21.22
C ASN A 134 16.31 -14.27 20.90
N VAL A 135 17.25 -14.35 19.97
CA VAL A 135 17.89 -15.62 19.59
C VAL A 135 18.84 -16.12 20.68
N VAL A 136 19.56 -15.21 21.33
CA VAL A 136 20.44 -15.52 22.48
C VAL A 136 19.62 -15.94 23.69
N ALA A 137 18.52 -15.23 23.95
CA ALA A 137 17.55 -15.61 24.98
C ALA A 137 16.96 -16.99 24.69
N LEU A 138 16.58 -17.30 23.46
CA LEU A 138 16.07 -18.62 23.08
C LEU A 138 17.12 -19.72 23.26
N LEU A 139 18.37 -19.49 22.85
CA LEU A 139 19.47 -20.46 23.01
C LEU A 139 19.83 -20.73 24.48
N ILE A 140 19.69 -19.75 25.37
CA ILE A 140 20.09 -19.87 26.78
C ILE A 140 18.89 -20.26 27.68
N LEU A 141 17.71 -19.67 27.51
CA LEU A 141 16.54 -19.92 28.36
C LEU A 141 15.86 -21.26 28.05
N LEU A 142 15.91 -21.74 26.80
CA LEU A 142 15.30 -23.03 26.42
C LEU A 142 15.96 -24.25 27.08
N PRO A 143 17.30 -24.41 27.12
CA PRO A 143 17.94 -25.48 27.89
C PRO A 143 17.79 -25.28 29.41
N LEU A 144 17.74 -24.03 29.88
CA LEU A 144 17.61 -23.71 31.29
C LEU A 144 16.21 -24.03 31.86
N LYS A 145 15.17 -24.00 31.01
CA LYS A 145 13.80 -24.44 31.35
C LYS A 145 13.71 -25.93 31.66
N LEU A 146 14.60 -26.76 31.10
CA LEU A 146 14.63 -28.20 31.35
C LEU A 146 15.33 -28.55 32.68
N LEU A 147 16.16 -27.65 33.22
CA LEU A 147 16.92 -27.87 34.46
C LEU A 147 16.31 -27.18 35.70
N LEU A 148 15.52 -26.11 35.54
CA LEU A 148 15.05 -25.29 36.65
C LEU A 148 13.53 -25.36 36.89
N SER A 149 13.15 -25.30 38.17
CA SER A 149 11.76 -25.20 38.60
C SER A 149 11.11 -23.86 38.18
N PRO A 150 9.78 -23.82 37.93
CA PRO A 150 9.09 -22.65 37.35
C PRO A 150 9.30 -21.32 38.08
N ARG A 151 9.53 -21.36 39.40
CA ARG A 151 9.71 -20.17 40.24
C ARG A 151 11.07 -19.51 40.05
N TRP A 152 12.13 -20.31 39.89
CA TRP A 152 13.49 -19.80 39.66
C TRP A 152 13.67 -19.28 38.23
N PHE A 153 13.00 -19.92 37.26
CA PHE A 153 12.99 -19.46 35.88
C PHE A 153 12.46 -18.02 35.77
N HIS A 154 11.38 -17.69 36.49
CA HIS A 154 10.82 -16.34 36.48
C HIS A 154 11.82 -15.29 37.01
N SER A 155 12.46 -15.54 38.16
CA SER A 155 13.43 -14.61 38.75
C SER A 155 14.66 -14.39 37.86
N VAL A 156 15.18 -15.45 37.23
CA VAL A 156 16.33 -15.36 36.31
C VAL A 156 15.96 -14.59 35.04
N ASN A 157 14.78 -14.83 34.49
CA ASN A 157 14.32 -14.15 33.27
C ASN A 157 14.11 -12.64 33.55
N VAL A 158 13.50 -12.28 34.69
CA VAL A 158 13.35 -10.88 35.12
C VAL A 158 14.71 -10.20 35.35
N ALA A 159 15.68 -10.90 35.96
CA ALA A 159 17.03 -10.37 36.16
C ALA A 159 17.77 -10.13 34.82
N MET A 160 17.69 -11.07 33.87
CA MET A 160 18.25 -10.92 32.53
C MET A 160 17.63 -9.74 31.78
N ILE A 161 16.30 -9.62 31.75
CA ILE A 161 15.59 -8.50 31.13
C ILE A 161 16.03 -7.17 31.73
N ARG A 162 16.21 -7.12 33.06
CA ARG A 162 16.62 -5.90 33.77
C ARG A 162 18.08 -5.54 33.48
N ILE A 163 19.00 -6.51 33.48
CA ILE A 163 20.42 -6.29 33.13
C ILE A 163 20.55 -5.82 31.68
N HIS A 164 19.71 -6.31 30.78
CA HIS A 164 19.79 -5.96 29.37
C HIS A 164 19.17 -4.58 29.04
N ASN A 165 18.02 -4.25 29.65
CA ASN A 165 17.33 -2.99 29.39
C ASN A 165 17.80 -1.84 30.28
N ALA A 166 18.30 -2.09 31.50
CA ALA A 166 18.80 -1.05 32.40
C ALA A 166 19.92 -0.18 31.81
N PRO A 167 20.96 -0.70 31.12
CA PRO A 167 22.00 0.14 30.55
C PRO A 167 21.46 1.05 29.43
N ILE A 168 20.52 0.54 28.64
CA ILE A 168 19.88 1.32 27.56
C ILE A 168 19.02 2.45 28.16
N LEU A 169 18.20 2.14 29.17
CA LEU A 169 17.38 3.13 29.88
C LEU A 169 18.23 4.15 30.65
N LEU A 170 19.35 3.72 31.24
CA LEU A 170 20.31 4.62 31.88
C LEU A 170 20.97 5.56 30.88
N LEU A 171 21.33 5.06 29.69
CA LEU A 171 21.95 5.87 28.65
C LEU A 171 20.97 6.92 28.09
N ILE A 172 19.71 6.53 27.86
CA ILE A 172 18.63 7.45 27.49
C ILE A 172 18.41 8.48 28.61
N GLY A 173 18.30 8.04 29.86
CA GLY A 173 18.10 8.92 31.00
C GLY A 173 19.27 9.89 31.23
N PHE A 174 20.52 9.45 31.01
CA PHE A 174 21.69 10.31 31.09
C PHE A 174 21.69 11.34 29.96
N TYR A 175 21.31 10.94 28.74
CA TYR A 175 21.19 11.84 27.60
C TYR A 175 20.13 12.92 27.83
N GLU A 176 18.93 12.53 28.26
CA GLU A 176 17.83 13.47 28.54
C GLU A 176 18.16 14.38 29.73
N ARG A 177 18.73 13.83 30.81
CA ARG A 177 19.14 14.60 31.98
C ARG A 177 20.27 15.57 31.67
N HIS A 178 21.22 15.20 30.81
CA HIS A 178 22.27 16.11 30.36
C HIS A 178 21.74 17.25 29.48
N GLN A 179 20.68 17.03 28.69
CA GLN A 179 20.01 18.10 27.96
C GLN A 179 19.17 19.00 28.86
N LEU A 180 18.47 18.44 29.85
CA LEU A 180 17.71 19.19 30.86
C LEU A 180 18.63 20.08 31.71
N TRP A 181 19.84 19.61 32.05
CA TRP A 181 20.83 20.37 32.83
C TRP A 181 21.55 21.46 32.03
N ARG A 182 21.46 21.43 30.69
CA ARG A 182 22.02 22.44 29.78
C ARG A 182 21.03 23.56 29.42
N ALA A 183 19.84 23.58 30.01
CA ALA A 183 18.87 24.67 29.84
C ALA A 183 18.96 25.65 31.02
N PRO A 184 19.68 26.79 30.90
CA PRO A 184 19.66 27.83 31.92
C PRO A 184 18.42 28.69 31.65
N ASN A 185 17.28 28.29 32.22
CA ASN A 185 16.10 29.10 32.58
C ASN A 185 14.81 28.28 32.44
N GLY A 186 14.36 27.73 33.58
CA GLY A 186 13.00 27.89 34.13
C GLY A 186 11.73 27.69 33.29
N GLN A 187 11.78 27.25 32.03
CA GLN A 187 10.58 26.95 31.23
C GLN A 187 10.47 25.45 30.96
N PRO A 188 9.34 24.81 31.31
CA PRO A 188 9.08 23.42 30.94
C PRO A 188 8.89 23.35 29.43
N ARG A 189 9.97 23.08 28.69
CA ARG A 189 9.87 22.76 27.27
C ARG A 189 9.28 21.35 27.16
N GLY A 190 8.17 21.24 26.43
CA GLY A 190 7.60 19.96 25.99
C GLY A 190 8.63 19.08 25.25
N PRO A 191 8.22 17.86 24.82
CA PRO A 191 9.13 16.80 24.39
C PRO A 191 10.21 17.33 23.43
N SER A 192 11.48 17.02 23.76
CA SER A 192 12.64 17.73 23.23
C SER A 192 12.65 17.77 21.70
N LYS A 193 12.92 18.95 21.12
CA LYS A 193 13.31 19.09 19.72
C LYS A 193 14.45 18.11 19.44
N ARG A 194 14.15 17.01 18.74
CA ARG A 194 15.14 16.03 18.29
C ARG A 194 16.24 16.80 17.54
N SER A 195 17.46 16.74 18.05
CA SER A 195 18.57 17.53 17.53
C SER A 195 18.79 17.21 16.04
N LYS A 196 18.79 18.26 15.22
CA LYS A 196 19.11 18.24 13.77
C LYS A 196 20.59 17.94 13.51
N LEU A 197 21.21 17.04 14.28
CA LEU A 197 22.64 16.75 14.19
C LEU A 197 22.98 15.65 13.18
N PHE A 198 21.97 15.02 12.57
CA PHE A 198 22.14 14.10 11.46
C PHE A 198 21.29 14.60 10.27
N PRO A 199 21.88 15.01 9.13
CA PRO A 199 21.13 15.44 7.95
C PRO A 199 20.40 14.29 7.24
N TRP A 200 20.44 13.08 7.83
CA TRP A 200 19.84 11.85 7.32
C TRP A 200 18.98 11.17 8.39
N THR A 201 18.19 11.93 9.18
CA THR A 201 17.10 11.31 9.92
C THR A 201 15.96 11.03 8.97
N PHE A 202 15.95 9.81 8.44
CA PHE A 202 14.85 9.15 7.75
C PHE A 202 13.55 9.31 8.56
N SER A 203 12.79 10.37 8.26
CA SER A 203 11.49 10.69 8.87
C SER A 203 10.31 9.98 8.17
N GLY A 204 10.59 9.21 7.12
CA GLY A 204 9.59 8.63 6.23
C GLY A 204 8.82 7.40 6.77
N PHE A 205 9.01 6.99 8.02
CA PHE A 205 8.36 5.79 8.57
C PHE A 205 7.80 5.99 9.99
N SER A 206 7.26 7.17 10.28
CA SER A 206 6.39 7.39 11.44
C SER A 206 4.93 7.45 10.95
N PRO A 207 4.13 6.38 11.11
CA PRO A 207 2.68 6.40 10.86
C PRO A 207 1.89 7.40 11.74
N HIS A 208 2.58 8.13 12.63
CA HIS A 208 2.04 9.07 13.61
C HIS A 208 2.64 10.48 13.48
N GLY A 209 3.30 10.79 12.35
CA GLY A 209 3.84 12.13 12.09
C GLY A 209 2.79 13.24 12.22
N ASP A 210 1.56 12.97 11.78
CA ASP A 210 0.46 13.95 11.83
C ASP A 210 0.02 14.27 13.26
N ILE A 211 0.08 13.28 14.17
CA ILE A 211 -0.28 13.47 15.58
C ILE A 211 0.82 14.27 16.29
N GLN A 212 2.08 13.99 15.96
CA GLN A 212 3.22 14.74 16.49
C GLN A 212 3.17 16.21 16.04
N ALA A 213 2.79 16.46 14.78
CA ALA A 213 2.71 17.80 14.21
C ALA A 213 1.69 18.71 14.90
N VAL A 214 0.56 18.16 15.38
CA VAL A 214 -0.45 18.92 16.14
C VAL A 214 0.09 19.44 17.48
N PHE A 215 1.06 18.74 18.08
CA PHE A 215 1.73 19.20 19.30
C PHE A 215 2.94 20.10 19.01
N GLU A 216 3.36 20.22 17.74
CA GLU A 216 4.45 21.09 17.29
C GLU A 216 3.96 22.43 16.72
N THR A 217 2.66 22.56 16.41
CA THR A 217 2.06 23.84 16.02
C THR A 217 1.87 24.74 17.23
N ASP A 218 2.34 25.98 17.14
CA ASP A 218 2.08 26.99 18.17
C ASP A 218 0.55 27.15 18.36
N PRO A 219 0.06 27.19 19.61
CA PRO A 219 -1.36 27.33 19.87
C PRO A 219 -1.87 28.66 19.31
N PRO A 220 -3.07 28.69 18.68
CA PRO A 220 -3.61 29.90 18.08
C PRO A 220 -3.72 31.04 19.10
N GLU A 221 -3.34 32.27 18.70
CA GLU A 221 -3.24 33.45 19.58
C GLU A 221 -4.53 33.75 20.37
N ALA A 222 -5.69 33.31 19.87
CA ALA A 222 -6.97 33.41 20.54
C ALA A 222 -7.06 32.64 21.88
N ILE A 223 -6.26 31.58 22.05
CA ILE A 223 -6.19 30.79 23.29
C ILE A 223 -5.15 31.39 24.25
N LEU A 224 -4.03 31.88 23.72
CA LEU A 224 -2.97 32.55 24.50
C LEU A 224 -3.50 33.77 25.25
N GLY A 225 -4.34 34.59 24.61
CA GLY A 225 -4.99 35.74 25.25
C GLY A 225 -5.91 35.33 26.42
N LYS A 226 -6.66 34.24 26.28
CA LYS A 226 -7.56 33.75 27.34
C LYS A 226 -6.82 33.15 28.53
N THR A 227 -5.69 32.47 28.32
CA THR A 227 -4.87 31.95 29.42
C THR A 227 -4.22 33.06 30.24
N VAL A 228 -3.78 34.15 29.60
CA VAL A 228 -3.20 35.32 30.30
C VAL A 228 -4.26 36.04 31.14
N GLU A 229 -5.49 36.12 30.65
CA GLU A 229 -6.60 36.77 31.36
C GLU A 229 -7.05 35.97 32.61
N VAL A 230 -6.96 34.63 32.56
CA VAL A 230 -7.32 33.75 33.68
C VAL A 230 -6.23 33.73 34.76
N ASP A 231 -4.95 33.79 34.38
CA ASP A 231 -3.83 33.90 35.34
C ASP A 231 -3.78 35.28 36.06
N LEU A 232 -4.36 36.33 35.46
CA LEU A 232 -4.47 37.66 36.09
C LEU A 232 -5.66 37.77 37.08
N LEU A 233 -6.56 36.79 37.08
CA LEU A 233 -7.75 36.75 37.94
C LEU A 233 -7.63 35.77 39.11
N THR A 234 -6.46 35.16 39.32
CA THR A 234 -6.14 34.27 40.45
C THR A 234 -5.02 34.87 41.31
#